data_AF-A0A7J6UP53-F1
#
_entry.id   AF-A0A7J6UP53-F1
#
_cell.length_a   1.000
_cell.length_b   1.000
_cell.length_c   1.000
_cell.angle_alpha   90.00
_cell.angle_beta   90.00
_cell.angle_gamma   90.00
#
_symmetry.space_group_name_H-M   'P 1'
#
loop_
_entity.id
_entity.type
_entity.pdbx_description
1 polymer ?
#
loop_
_entity_poly.entity_id
_entity_poly.type
_entity_poly.pdbx_seq_one_letter_code
_entity_poly.pdbx_strand_id
1 'polypeptide(L)'
;MMISRVAVKYAPVVATRAVAARSLGLMRMSSVAFSSPACAKLNKSLGSELQHEKESYEQPAICKQFLADQTWKFQEVEGDVNMSITRQLPGEKTAVVEWQLTSPFNDAGFDGMEGEDAQGEENMEPAEATDFTVTVENKAGQGLIFYCSTAAGEGHRYVIGNCRAFTSVAEKESASSYNGPEFEDLDDNMQEAFDEYLAEVGLTDAVCDFIDATALDKEQREYMRWLSQLKAVVGGN
;
A
#
# COMPACT_ATOMS: atom_id res chain seq x y z
N MET A 1 21.13 60.75 21.24
CA MET A 1 20.54 61.61 20.20
C MET A 1 19.22 60.97 19.79
N MET A 2 18.11 61.57 20.22
CA MET A 2 16.74 61.12 19.96
C MET A 2 16.31 61.52 18.55
N ILE A 3 15.61 60.64 17.83
CA ILE A 3 14.68 61.09 16.77
C ILE A 3 13.40 60.26 16.86
N SER A 4 12.37 60.91 17.40
CA SER A 4 10.99 60.47 17.50
C SER A 4 10.33 60.49 16.12
N ARG A 5 9.55 59.47 15.76
CA ARG A 5 8.69 59.48 14.56
C ARG A 5 7.22 59.48 14.99
N VAL A 6 6.59 60.61 14.75
CA VAL A 6 5.14 60.87 14.88
C VAL A 6 4.39 60.08 13.81
N ALA A 7 3.39 59.30 14.21
CA ALA A 7 2.48 58.61 13.31
C ALA A 7 1.30 59.53 12.95
N VAL A 8 1.16 59.88 11.67
CA VAL A 8 0.00 60.60 11.12
C VAL A 8 -1.05 59.56 10.73
N LYS A 9 -2.23 59.61 11.36
CA LYS A 9 -3.40 58.81 11.00
C LYS A 9 -4.21 59.54 9.93
N TYR A 10 -4.34 58.97 8.74
CA TYR A 10 -5.34 59.35 7.75
C TYR A 10 -6.49 58.34 7.80
N ALA A 11 -7.70 58.82 8.07
CA ALA A 11 -8.93 58.05 7.92
C ALA A 11 -9.57 58.41 6.56
N PRO A 12 -9.91 57.45 5.70
CA PRO A 12 -10.73 57.74 4.53
C PRO A 12 -12.21 57.69 4.90
N VAL A 13 -12.93 58.78 4.61
CA VAL A 13 -14.40 58.80 4.54
C VAL A 13 -14.77 58.32 3.14
N VAL A 14 -15.36 57.13 3.03
CA VAL A 14 -15.93 56.63 1.77
C VAL A 14 -17.44 56.58 1.90
N ALA A 15 -18.11 57.42 1.11
CA ALA A 15 -19.56 57.45 0.97
C ALA A 15 -20.03 56.22 0.18
N THR A 16 -20.88 55.40 0.79
CA THR A 16 -21.54 54.26 0.13
C THR A 16 -22.78 54.73 -0.63
N ARG A 17 -22.71 54.69 -1.97
CA ARG A 17 -23.90 54.66 -2.83
C ARG A 17 -24.27 53.20 -3.11
N ALA A 18 -25.46 52.78 -2.69
CA ALA A 18 -26.00 51.47 -3.02
C ALA A 18 -26.33 51.39 -4.52
N VAL A 19 -25.73 50.44 -5.23
CA VAL A 19 -26.10 50.07 -6.60
C VAL A 19 -26.83 48.74 -6.52
N ALA A 20 -28.10 48.72 -6.94
CA ALA A 20 -28.88 47.49 -7.02
C ALA A 20 -28.31 46.60 -8.14
N ALA A 21 -27.64 45.51 -7.75
CA ALA A 21 -27.19 44.49 -8.68
C ALA A 21 -28.39 43.63 -9.12
N ARG A 22 -28.73 43.69 -10.42
CA ARG A 22 -29.66 42.74 -11.03
C ARG A 22 -28.97 41.38 -11.13
N SER A 23 -29.56 40.33 -10.54
CA SER A 23 -29.05 38.96 -10.70
C SER A 23 -29.26 38.51 -12.14
N LEU A 24 -28.18 38.34 -12.88
CA LEU A 24 -28.17 37.52 -14.10
C LEU A 24 -28.24 36.07 -13.64
N GLY A 25 -29.36 35.40 -13.90
CA GLY A 25 -29.53 33.99 -13.59
C GLY A 25 -28.46 33.17 -14.32
N LEU A 26 -27.58 32.50 -13.57
CA LEU A 26 -26.78 31.42 -14.12
C LEU A 26 -27.73 30.34 -14.61
N MET A 27 -27.78 30.09 -15.92
CA MET A 27 -28.30 28.84 -16.44
C MET A 27 -27.43 27.72 -15.86
N ARG A 28 -28.01 26.90 -14.97
CA ARG A 28 -27.46 25.58 -14.65
C ARG A 28 -27.44 24.79 -15.95
N MET A 29 -26.25 24.52 -16.49
CA MET A 29 -26.11 23.45 -17.47
C MET A 29 -26.41 22.15 -16.74
N SER A 30 -27.58 21.57 -17.02
CA SER A 30 -27.85 20.20 -16.65
C SER A 30 -26.84 19.33 -17.42
N SER A 31 -25.87 18.74 -16.72
CA SER A 31 -25.10 17.63 -17.26
C SER A 31 -26.10 16.53 -17.59
N VAL A 32 -26.47 16.39 -18.86
CA VAL A 32 -27.21 15.21 -19.32
C VAL A 32 -26.27 14.02 -19.14
N ALA A 33 -26.54 13.22 -18.12
CA ALA A 33 -25.86 11.96 -17.88
C ALA A 33 -25.87 11.12 -19.16
N PHE A 34 -24.72 10.57 -19.53
CA PHE A 34 -24.61 9.63 -20.64
C PHE A 34 -25.37 8.35 -20.25
N SER A 35 -26.62 8.23 -20.72
CA SER A 35 -27.48 7.09 -20.43
C SER A 35 -27.67 6.24 -21.67
N SER A 36 -27.27 4.97 -21.58
CA SER A 36 -27.46 3.98 -22.64
C SER A 36 -27.92 2.63 -22.05
N PRO A 37 -28.54 1.75 -22.85
CA PRO A 37 -28.83 0.38 -22.41
C PRO A 37 -27.57 -0.37 -21.92
N ALA A 38 -26.40 -0.07 -22.49
CA ALA A 38 -25.14 -0.62 -22.03
C ALA A 38 -24.78 -0.14 -20.62
N CYS A 39 -24.94 1.16 -20.33
CA CYS A 39 -24.75 1.71 -18.98
C CYS A 39 -25.71 1.09 -17.96
N ALA A 40 -26.98 0.88 -18.33
CA ALA A 40 -27.95 0.23 -17.46
C ALA A 40 -27.58 -1.24 -17.17
N LYS A 41 -27.16 -2.00 -18.20
CA LYS A 41 -26.68 -3.38 -18.05
C LYS A 41 -25.44 -3.45 -17.15
N LEU A 42 -24.45 -2.59 -17.38
CA LEU A 42 -23.23 -2.52 -16.59
C LEU A 42 -23.52 -2.14 -15.14
N ASN A 43 -24.32 -1.09 -14.89
CA ASN A 43 -24.69 -0.66 -13.54
C ASN A 43 -25.45 -1.75 -12.76
N LYS A 44 -26.29 -2.53 -13.44
CA LYS A 44 -26.95 -3.71 -12.83
C LYS A 44 -25.92 -4.77 -12.46
N SER A 45 -25.02 -5.13 -13.38
CA SER A 45 -23.97 -6.12 -13.16
C SER A 45 -23.08 -5.74 -11.97
N LEU A 46 -22.56 -4.50 -11.96
CA LEU A 46 -21.75 -3.97 -10.87
C LEU A 46 -22.48 -3.97 -9.52
N GLY A 47 -23.80 -3.72 -9.53
CA GLY A 47 -24.61 -3.77 -8.32
C GLY A 47 -24.79 -5.17 -7.75
N SER A 48 -25.01 -6.16 -8.63
CA SER A 48 -25.11 -7.57 -8.23
C SER A 48 -23.78 -8.09 -7.71
N GLU A 49 -22.68 -7.79 -8.41
CA GLU A 49 -21.33 -8.17 -8.01
C GLU A 49 -20.95 -7.57 -6.64
N LEU A 50 -21.08 -6.25 -6.48
CA LEU A 50 -20.76 -5.58 -5.22
C LEU A 50 -21.57 -6.11 -4.04
N GLN A 51 -22.83 -6.52 -4.27
CA GLN A 51 -23.66 -7.10 -3.23
C GLN A 51 -23.15 -8.50 -2.85
N HIS A 52 -22.84 -9.33 -3.84
CA HIS A 52 -22.28 -10.66 -3.63
C HIS A 52 -20.98 -10.59 -2.82
N GLU A 53 -20.04 -9.74 -3.24
CA GLU A 53 -18.75 -9.59 -2.56
C GLU A 53 -18.90 -9.10 -1.12
N LYS A 54 -19.84 -8.17 -0.85
CA LYS A 54 -20.11 -7.68 0.51
C LYS A 54 -20.71 -8.73 1.43
N GLU A 55 -21.54 -9.62 0.89
CA GLU A 55 -22.16 -10.69 1.66
C GLU A 55 -21.18 -11.84 1.96
N SER A 56 -20.25 -12.09 1.04
CA SER A 56 -19.22 -13.12 1.15
C SER A 56 -17.98 -12.66 1.92
N TYR A 57 -17.70 -11.36 1.98
CA TYR A 57 -16.48 -10.83 2.59
C TYR A 57 -16.43 -11.07 4.10
N GLU A 58 -15.38 -11.76 4.53
CA GLU A 58 -14.98 -11.87 5.92
C GLU A 58 -13.49 -11.56 6.04
N GLN A 59 -13.15 -10.59 6.88
CA GLN A 59 -11.75 -10.25 7.14
C GLN A 59 -11.06 -11.40 7.91
N PRO A 60 -9.89 -11.88 7.45
CA PRO A 60 -9.13 -12.91 8.15
C PRO A 60 -8.80 -12.51 9.59
N ALA A 61 -8.98 -13.44 10.54
CA ALA A 61 -8.79 -13.18 11.96
C ALA A 61 -7.35 -12.70 12.30
N ILE A 62 -6.36 -13.20 11.56
CA ILE A 62 -4.95 -12.83 11.71
C ILE A 62 -4.71 -11.33 11.54
N CYS A 63 -5.47 -10.66 10.66
CA CYS A 63 -5.34 -9.21 10.43
C CYS A 63 -5.58 -8.39 11.71
N LYS A 64 -6.36 -8.91 12.65
CA LYS A 64 -6.62 -8.28 13.96
C LYS A 64 -5.74 -8.85 15.06
N GLN A 65 -5.53 -10.16 15.06
CA GLN A 65 -4.82 -10.84 16.14
C GLN A 65 -3.34 -10.48 16.18
N PHE A 66 -2.70 -10.37 15.01
CA PHE A 66 -1.28 -10.01 14.91
C PHE A 66 -0.97 -8.64 15.55
N LEU A 67 -1.90 -7.68 15.44
CA LEU A 67 -1.72 -6.32 15.94
C LEU A 67 -2.07 -6.15 17.43
N ALA A 68 -2.50 -7.23 18.12
CA ALA A 68 -3.01 -7.15 19.48
C ALA A 68 -1.93 -6.84 20.54
N ASP A 69 -0.69 -7.25 20.30
CA ASP A 69 0.43 -7.04 21.22
C ASP A 69 1.08 -5.65 21.09
N GLN A 70 0.69 -4.89 20.06
CA GLN A 70 1.21 -3.55 19.73
C GLN A 70 2.72 -3.49 19.46
N THR A 71 3.34 -4.64 19.14
CA THR A 71 4.74 -4.72 18.76
C THR A 71 5.00 -3.97 17.46
N TRP A 72 4.06 -4.08 16.51
CA TRP A 72 4.10 -3.46 15.20
C TRP A 72 2.97 -2.44 15.04
N LYS A 73 3.28 -1.30 14.44
CA LYS A 73 2.29 -0.30 14.02
C LYS A 73 1.97 -0.49 12.54
N PHE A 74 0.79 -1.03 12.23
CA PHE A 74 0.28 -1.18 10.87
C PHE A 74 -0.25 0.14 10.29
N GLN A 75 0.04 0.39 9.01
CA GLN A 75 -0.39 1.56 8.24
C GLN A 75 -0.76 1.16 6.81
N GLU A 76 -1.93 1.61 6.37
CA GLU A 76 -2.39 1.51 4.99
C GLU A 76 -3.32 2.70 4.66
N VAL A 77 -3.53 2.97 3.37
CA VAL A 77 -4.46 3.99 2.89
C VAL A 77 -5.44 3.37 1.89
N GLU A 78 -6.70 3.75 1.98
CA GLU A 78 -7.75 3.31 1.04
C GLU A 78 -7.46 3.87 -0.37
N GLY A 79 -7.37 2.98 -1.36
CA GLY A 79 -6.98 3.29 -2.74
C GLY A 79 -5.49 3.39 -3.00
N ASP A 80 -4.66 3.18 -1.98
CA ASP A 80 -3.23 2.92 -2.16
C ASP A 80 -3.02 1.40 -2.10
N VAL A 81 -2.14 0.87 -2.95
CA VAL A 81 -1.80 -0.57 -2.97
C VAL A 81 -0.83 -0.94 -1.86
N ASN A 82 -0.10 0.04 -1.32
CA ASN A 82 0.98 -0.18 -0.37
C ASN A 82 0.47 -0.34 1.07
N MET A 83 1.19 -1.17 1.82
CA MET A 83 1.02 -1.42 3.25
C MET A 83 2.36 -1.40 3.96
N SER A 84 2.34 -1.05 5.24
CA SER A 84 3.55 -1.16 6.07
C SER A 84 3.26 -1.50 7.53
N ILE A 85 4.22 -2.16 8.18
CA ILE A 85 4.35 -2.19 9.63
C ILE A 85 5.64 -1.52 10.06
N THR A 86 5.57 -0.76 11.16
CA THR A 86 6.72 -0.05 11.72
C THR A 86 6.92 -0.40 13.18
N ARG A 87 8.18 -0.58 13.59
CA ARG A 87 8.57 -0.80 14.99
C ARG A 87 9.85 -0.04 15.34
N GLN A 88 9.94 0.42 16.57
CA GLN A 88 11.17 0.97 17.14
C GLN A 88 12.05 -0.13 17.72
N LEU A 89 13.34 -0.11 17.37
CA LEU A 89 14.35 -1.04 17.84
C LEU A 89 15.27 -0.38 18.89
N PRO A 90 16.01 -1.18 19.68
CA PRO A 90 17.09 -0.68 20.52
C PRO A 90 18.13 0.12 19.71
N GLY A 91 18.83 1.04 20.39
CA GLY A 91 19.87 1.85 19.74
C GLY A 91 19.31 2.91 18.78
N GLU A 92 18.06 3.33 18.99
CA GLU A 92 17.43 4.41 18.22
C GLU A 92 17.29 4.10 16.72
N LYS A 93 17.09 2.82 16.39
CA LYS A 93 16.80 2.36 15.04
C LYS A 93 15.29 2.16 14.85
N THR A 94 14.86 2.21 13.59
CA THR A 94 13.49 1.93 13.17
C THR A 94 13.53 0.81 12.14
N ALA A 95 12.63 -0.16 12.30
CA ALA A 95 12.34 -1.17 11.30
C ALA A 95 11.02 -0.84 10.60
N VAL A 96 11.02 -0.90 9.27
CA VAL A 96 9.83 -0.77 8.43
C VAL A 96 9.78 -1.98 7.53
N VAL A 97 8.66 -2.69 7.55
CA VAL A 97 8.37 -3.75 6.57
C VAL A 97 7.30 -3.21 5.64
N GLU A 98 7.51 -3.29 4.33
CA GLU A 98 6.63 -2.73 3.31
C GLU A 98 6.33 -3.77 2.23
N TRP A 99 5.05 -3.90 1.88
CA TRP A 99 4.55 -4.83 0.86
C TRP A 99 3.34 -4.20 0.17
N GLN A 100 2.88 -4.86 -0.90
CA GLN A 100 1.69 -4.44 -1.65
C GLN A 100 0.59 -5.48 -1.54
N LEU A 101 -0.63 -5.09 -1.88
CA LEU A 101 -1.68 -6.06 -2.15
C LEU A 101 -1.26 -6.99 -3.30
N THR A 102 -1.75 -8.23 -3.26
CA THR A 102 -1.43 -9.26 -4.25
C THR A 102 -2.74 -9.83 -4.77
N SER A 103 -2.82 -10.05 -6.09
CA SER A 103 -3.96 -10.71 -6.68
C SER A 103 -3.97 -12.18 -6.27
N PRO A 104 -5.11 -12.77 -5.87
CA PRO A 104 -5.22 -14.21 -5.61
C PRO A 104 -5.05 -15.07 -6.87
N PHE A 105 -4.89 -14.45 -8.05
CA PHE A 105 -4.76 -15.09 -9.35
C PHE A 105 -3.49 -14.62 -10.07
N ASN A 106 -2.39 -14.39 -9.36
CA ASN A 106 -1.18 -13.92 -10.03
C ASN A 106 -0.55 -15.10 -10.79
N ASP A 107 -1.12 -15.44 -11.95
CA ASP A 107 -0.58 -16.39 -12.91
C ASP A 107 0.90 -16.05 -13.17
N ALA A 108 1.81 -16.69 -12.45
CA ALA A 108 3.23 -16.79 -12.78
C ALA A 108 3.43 -17.66 -14.05
N GLY A 109 2.55 -17.46 -15.04
CA GLY A 109 2.45 -18.17 -16.30
C GLY A 109 2.06 -17.28 -17.49
N PHE A 110 1.78 -15.98 -17.30
CA PHE A 110 1.64 -15.05 -18.43
C PHE A 110 2.95 -14.32 -18.78
N ASP A 111 4.07 -15.02 -18.69
CA ASP A 111 5.28 -14.74 -19.47
C ASP A 111 5.80 -16.06 -20.06
N GLY A 112 4.97 -16.77 -20.84
CA GLY A 112 5.41 -18.02 -21.49
C GLY A 112 4.27 -18.94 -21.90
N MET A 113 3.82 -18.78 -23.13
CA MET A 113 2.88 -19.69 -23.79
C MET A 113 3.44 -21.12 -23.92
N GLU A 114 2.96 -22.10 -23.13
CA GLU A 114 2.79 -23.55 -23.43
C GLU A 114 1.77 -24.07 -22.39
N GLY A 115 0.60 -24.65 -22.70
CA GLY A 115 0.36 -25.86 -23.48
C GLY A 115 -0.37 -26.89 -22.58
N GLU A 116 -1.63 -27.17 -22.93
CA GLU A 116 -2.58 -28.23 -22.49
C GLU A 116 -2.26 -29.23 -21.36
N ASP A 117 -3.32 -29.49 -20.57
CA ASP A 117 -3.64 -30.69 -19.77
C ASP A 117 -3.05 -30.84 -18.35
N ALA A 118 -3.86 -30.53 -17.32
CA ALA A 118 -3.87 -31.30 -16.08
C ALA A 118 -5.25 -31.30 -15.41
N GLN A 119 -5.79 -32.51 -15.24
CA GLN A 119 -7.04 -32.84 -14.56
C GLN A 119 -6.95 -32.57 -13.06
N GLY A 120 -8.09 -32.25 -12.46
CA GLY A 120 -8.22 -31.84 -11.06
C GLY A 120 -7.58 -32.78 -10.04
N GLU A 121 -6.77 -32.17 -9.19
CA GLU A 121 -6.66 -32.48 -7.77
C GLU A 121 -7.06 -31.20 -7.02
N GLU A 122 -7.74 -31.32 -5.88
CA GLU A 122 -7.80 -30.23 -4.89
C GLU A 122 -6.39 -30.06 -4.30
N ASN A 123 -5.46 -29.58 -5.13
CA ASN A 123 -4.20 -29.06 -4.66
C ASN A 123 -4.56 -27.69 -4.08
N MET A 124 -4.43 -27.52 -2.78
CA MET A 124 -4.36 -26.17 -2.23
C MET A 124 -3.14 -25.54 -2.90
N GLU A 125 -3.38 -24.74 -3.93
CA GLU A 125 -2.39 -23.87 -4.55
C GLU A 125 -1.54 -23.29 -3.42
N PRO A 126 -0.20 -23.47 -3.43
CA PRO A 126 0.64 -22.83 -2.44
C PRO A 126 0.26 -21.35 -2.42
N ALA A 127 0.00 -20.78 -1.24
CA ALA A 127 -0.17 -19.35 -1.13
C ALA A 127 1.05 -18.71 -1.82
N GLU A 128 0.81 -18.00 -2.92
CA GLU A 128 1.87 -17.44 -3.75
C GLU A 128 2.72 -16.51 -2.89
N ALA A 129 4.03 -16.53 -3.14
CA ALA A 129 4.99 -15.73 -2.42
C ALA A 129 4.64 -14.24 -2.54
N THR A 130 4.56 -13.54 -1.41
CA THR A 130 4.39 -12.09 -1.38
C THR A 130 5.76 -11.44 -1.28
N ASP A 131 6.10 -10.58 -2.24
CA ASP A 131 7.30 -9.75 -2.17
C ASP A 131 7.14 -8.63 -1.15
N PHE A 132 8.19 -8.41 -0.37
CA PHE A 132 8.25 -7.35 0.62
C PHE A 132 9.67 -6.82 0.81
N THR A 133 9.78 -5.66 1.45
CA THR A 133 11.07 -5.11 1.84
C THR A 133 11.15 -4.94 3.35
N VAL A 134 12.35 -5.11 3.90
CA VAL A 134 12.64 -4.78 5.30
C VAL A 134 13.71 -3.71 5.33
N THR A 135 13.32 -2.51 5.74
CA THR A 135 14.24 -1.40 5.94
C THR A 135 14.57 -1.26 7.42
N VAL A 136 15.87 -1.29 7.75
CA VAL A 136 16.34 -0.93 9.10
C VAL A 136 17.20 0.32 9.02
N GLU A 137 16.75 1.39 9.66
CA GLU A 137 17.34 2.73 9.55
C GLU A 137 17.70 3.29 10.93
N ASN A 138 18.86 3.94 11.03
CA ASN A 138 19.26 4.70 12.22
C ASN A 138 18.79 6.17 12.14
N LYS A 139 18.85 6.91 13.25
CA LYS A 139 18.49 8.35 13.27
C LYS A 139 19.28 9.25 12.31
N ALA A 140 20.42 8.79 11.79
CA ALA A 140 21.23 9.54 10.83
C ALA A 140 20.76 9.34 9.37
N GLY A 141 19.72 8.53 9.13
CA GLY A 141 19.22 8.24 7.80
C GLY A 141 20.05 7.22 7.03
N GLN A 142 20.76 6.35 7.74
CA GLN A 142 21.61 5.29 7.19
C GLN A 142 21.08 3.94 7.61
N GLY A 143 21.22 2.94 6.76
CA GLY A 143 20.59 1.66 7.04
C GLY A 143 20.82 0.59 5.99
N LEU A 144 20.03 -0.47 6.14
CA LEU A 144 19.96 -1.61 5.24
C LEU A 144 18.54 -1.74 4.69
N ILE A 145 18.43 -2.20 3.45
CA ILE A 145 17.17 -2.65 2.84
C ILE A 145 17.38 -4.08 2.38
N PHE A 146 16.56 -4.98 2.89
CA PHE A 146 16.43 -6.36 2.44
C PHE A 146 15.25 -6.45 1.49
N TYR A 147 15.45 -7.17 0.38
CA TYR A 147 14.40 -7.51 -0.56
C TYR A 147 14.10 -8.98 -0.37
N CYS A 148 12.87 -9.28 0.03
CA CYS A 148 12.48 -10.61 0.48
C CYS A 148 11.17 -11.03 -0.18
N SER A 149 10.90 -12.33 -0.15
CA SER A 149 9.61 -12.91 -0.54
C SER A 149 9.17 -13.88 0.53
N THR A 150 7.86 -13.98 0.81
CA THR A 150 7.36 -15.03 1.70
C THR A 150 7.54 -16.39 1.01
N ALA A 151 7.89 -17.43 1.78
CA ALA A 151 8.18 -18.75 1.22
C ALA A 151 7.56 -19.85 2.07
N ALA A 152 6.86 -20.81 1.46
CA ALA A 152 6.32 -21.97 2.14
C ALA A 152 7.39 -23.09 2.20
N GLY A 153 7.56 -23.75 3.35
CA GLY A 153 8.50 -24.88 3.47
C GLY A 153 9.13 -25.02 4.84
N GLU A 154 10.22 -25.79 4.89
CA GLU A 154 11.08 -25.95 6.06
C GLU A 154 12.08 -24.78 6.15
N GLY A 155 12.19 -24.12 7.31
CA GLY A 155 13.09 -22.99 7.52
C GLY A 155 12.34 -21.71 7.91
N HIS A 156 12.91 -20.56 7.58
CA HIS A 156 12.25 -19.26 7.73
C HIS A 156 11.07 -19.15 6.74
N ARG A 157 9.98 -18.49 7.14
CA ARG A 157 8.83 -18.24 6.24
C ARG A 157 9.10 -17.17 5.17
N TYR A 158 10.37 -16.83 4.92
CA TYR A 158 10.83 -15.87 3.93
C TYR A 158 12.15 -16.32 3.29
N VAL A 159 12.42 -15.78 2.11
CA VAL A 159 13.71 -15.86 1.40
C VAL A 159 14.23 -14.44 1.22
N ILE A 160 15.53 -14.24 1.42
CA ILE A 160 16.21 -12.97 1.11
C ILE A 160 16.76 -13.10 -0.31
N GLY A 161 16.34 -12.24 -1.24
CA GLY A 161 16.90 -12.20 -2.59
C GLY A 161 18.18 -11.36 -2.63
N ASN A 162 18.16 -10.17 -2.04
CA ASN A 162 19.35 -9.32 -1.97
C ASN A 162 19.26 -8.31 -0.82
N CYS A 163 20.40 -7.75 -0.43
CA CYS A 163 20.49 -6.72 0.60
C CYS A 163 21.42 -5.58 0.17
N ARG A 164 20.97 -4.33 0.39
CA ARG A 164 21.79 -3.14 0.14
C ARG A 164 21.87 -2.23 1.34
N ALA A 165 22.99 -1.52 1.42
CA ALA A 165 23.19 -0.43 2.35
C ALA A 165 22.88 0.93 1.70
N PHE A 166 22.49 1.90 2.53
CA PHE A 166 22.37 3.30 2.14
C PHE A 166 22.92 4.20 3.25
N THR A 167 23.47 5.35 2.86
CA THR A 167 24.08 6.31 3.80
C THR A 167 23.35 7.64 3.85
N SER A 168 22.29 7.80 3.06
CA SER A 168 21.40 8.95 3.07
C SER A 168 20.01 8.59 2.55
N VAL A 169 19.03 9.45 2.84
CA VAL A 169 17.67 9.33 2.28
C VAL A 169 17.68 9.37 0.75
N ALA A 170 18.56 10.15 0.12
CA ALA A 170 18.66 10.19 -1.34
C ALA A 170 19.12 8.86 -1.94
N GLU A 171 20.03 8.16 -1.28
CA GLU A 171 20.47 6.82 -1.71
C GLU A 171 19.41 5.75 -1.42
N LYS A 172 18.66 5.91 -0.31
CA LYS A 172 17.52 5.06 0.04
C LYS A 172 16.44 5.10 -1.04
N GLU A 173 16.07 6.29 -1.53
CA GLU A 173 14.99 6.44 -2.52
C GLU A 173 15.47 6.30 -3.99
N SER A 174 16.76 6.05 -4.21
CA SER A 174 17.33 5.96 -5.56
C SER A 174 17.10 4.59 -6.20
N ALA A 175 16.34 4.57 -7.29
CA ALA A 175 16.10 3.37 -8.11
C ALA A 175 17.35 2.88 -8.87
N SER A 176 18.42 3.68 -8.94
CA SER A 176 19.69 3.32 -9.58
C SER A 176 20.78 2.89 -8.59
N SER A 177 20.45 2.80 -7.30
CA SER A 177 21.39 2.33 -6.28
C SER A 177 21.72 0.86 -6.50
N TYR A 178 22.94 0.45 -6.18
CA TYR A 178 23.30 -0.96 -6.23
C TYR A 178 22.50 -1.74 -5.18
N ASN A 179 21.84 -2.82 -5.62
CA ASN A 179 20.93 -3.61 -4.79
C ASN A 179 21.63 -4.69 -3.95
N GLY A 180 22.95 -4.83 -4.09
CA GLY A 180 23.68 -5.97 -3.55
C GLY A 180 23.80 -7.09 -4.58
N PRO A 181 24.66 -8.08 -4.32
CA PRO A 181 24.68 -9.32 -5.09
C PRO A 181 23.43 -10.15 -4.81
N GLU A 182 23.25 -11.23 -5.55
CA GLU A 182 22.33 -12.32 -5.15
C GLU A 182 22.73 -12.81 -3.76
N PHE A 183 21.75 -13.00 -2.88
CA PHE A 183 22.01 -13.38 -1.50
C PHE A 183 22.63 -14.77 -1.40
N GLU A 184 22.21 -15.69 -2.28
CA GLU A 184 22.72 -17.07 -2.35
C GLU A 184 24.22 -17.14 -2.71
N ASP A 185 24.77 -16.11 -3.35
CA ASP A 185 26.19 -16.02 -3.71
C ASP A 185 27.08 -15.57 -2.52
N LEU A 186 26.49 -15.20 -1.38
CA LEU A 186 27.23 -14.81 -0.18
C LEU A 186 27.80 -16.02 0.56
N ASP A 187 28.81 -15.80 1.42
CA ASP A 187 29.32 -16.85 2.31
C ASP A 187 28.23 -17.36 3.25
N ASP A 188 28.14 -18.68 3.46
CA ASP A 188 27.10 -19.32 4.28
C ASP A 188 27.00 -18.72 5.69
N ASN A 189 28.12 -18.39 6.33
CA ASN A 189 28.08 -17.79 7.68
C ASN A 189 27.53 -16.35 7.65
N MET A 190 27.69 -15.65 6.52
CA MET A 190 27.11 -14.33 6.33
C MET A 190 25.60 -14.43 6.10
N GLN A 191 25.16 -15.43 5.35
CA GLN A 191 23.73 -15.69 5.14
C GLN A 191 23.03 -15.99 6.49
N GLU A 192 23.59 -16.93 7.27
CA GLU A 192 23.08 -17.27 8.61
C GLU A 192 23.03 -16.05 9.54
N ALA A 193 24.09 -15.23 9.55
CA ALA A 193 24.11 -14.01 10.38
C ALA A 193 23.07 -12.96 9.97
N PHE A 194 22.69 -12.90 8.70
CA PHE A 194 21.62 -12.01 8.24
C PHE A 194 20.23 -12.52 8.66
N ASP A 195 20.00 -13.83 8.62
CA ASP A 195 18.77 -14.43 9.13
C ASP A 195 18.61 -14.21 10.64
N GLU A 196 19.68 -14.43 11.42
CA GLU A 196 19.70 -14.11 12.86
C GLU A 196 19.41 -12.63 13.11
N TYR A 197 20.00 -11.74 12.31
CA TYR A 197 19.78 -10.31 12.40
C TYR A 197 18.31 -9.92 12.13
N LEU A 198 17.69 -10.49 11.09
CA LEU A 198 16.28 -10.24 10.76
C LEU A 198 15.33 -10.81 11.84
N ALA A 199 15.68 -11.95 12.43
CA ALA A 199 14.95 -12.48 13.57
C ALA A 199 14.99 -11.52 14.79
N GLU A 200 16.14 -10.90 15.08
CA GLU A 200 16.24 -9.88 16.15
C GLU A 200 15.49 -8.58 15.83
N VAL A 201 15.41 -8.20 14.55
CA VAL A 201 14.56 -7.09 14.06
C VAL A 201 13.07 -7.40 14.30
N GLY A 202 12.73 -8.69 14.38
CA GLY A 202 11.39 -9.19 14.63
C GLY A 202 10.67 -9.67 13.36
N LEU A 203 11.41 -9.97 12.29
CA LEU A 203 10.88 -10.68 11.12
C LEU A 203 10.69 -12.15 11.52
N THR A 204 9.45 -12.50 11.83
CA THR A 204 9.06 -13.86 12.25
C THR A 204 8.09 -14.47 11.24
N ASP A 205 7.82 -15.76 11.37
CA ASP A 205 6.82 -16.43 10.54
C ASP A 205 5.44 -15.76 10.68
N ALA A 206 5.09 -15.28 11.88
CA ALA A 206 3.85 -14.54 12.11
C ALA A 206 3.78 -13.20 11.35
N VAL A 207 4.94 -12.54 11.10
CA VAL A 207 5.00 -11.36 10.23
C VAL A 207 4.70 -11.77 8.78
N CYS A 208 5.27 -12.88 8.32
CA CYS A 208 5.04 -13.38 6.96
C CYS A 208 3.58 -13.79 6.75
N ASP A 209 2.99 -14.52 7.71
CA ASP A 209 1.57 -14.87 7.67
C ASP A 209 0.66 -13.64 7.67
N PHE A 210 1.05 -12.59 8.40
CA PHE A 210 0.32 -11.31 8.39
C PHE A 210 0.45 -10.57 7.06
N ILE A 211 1.63 -10.58 6.43
CA ILE A 211 1.87 -10.02 5.09
C ILE A 211 0.95 -10.70 4.08
N ASP A 212 1.01 -12.03 3.98
CA ASP A 212 0.21 -12.80 3.01
C ASP A 212 -1.30 -12.55 3.22
N ALA A 213 -1.77 -12.59 4.47
CA ALA A 213 -3.18 -12.39 4.77
C ALA A 213 -3.66 -10.96 4.47
N THR A 214 -2.85 -9.95 4.77
CA THR A 214 -3.23 -8.55 4.53
C THR A 214 -3.12 -8.16 3.06
N ALA A 215 -2.22 -8.78 2.29
CA ALA A 215 -2.14 -8.60 0.85
C ALA A 215 -3.47 -9.00 0.17
N LEU A 216 -4.00 -10.17 0.53
CA LEU A 216 -5.28 -10.67 0.02
C LEU A 216 -6.49 -9.91 0.57
N ASP A 217 -6.51 -9.61 1.87
CA ASP A 217 -7.58 -8.82 2.51
C ASP A 217 -7.71 -7.44 1.86
N LYS A 218 -6.57 -6.77 1.63
CA LYS A 218 -6.54 -5.46 1.00
C LYS A 218 -6.98 -5.52 -0.46
N GLU A 219 -6.55 -6.50 -1.22
CA GLU A 219 -7.02 -6.69 -2.61
C GLU A 219 -8.54 -6.82 -2.67
N GLN A 220 -9.14 -7.66 -1.81
CA GLN A 220 -10.60 -7.82 -1.77
C GLN A 220 -11.33 -6.53 -1.37
N ARG A 221 -10.79 -5.76 -0.41
CA ARG A 221 -11.37 -4.46 -0.02
C ARG A 221 -11.25 -3.42 -1.13
N GLU A 222 -10.13 -3.36 -1.82
CA GLU A 222 -9.93 -2.46 -2.96
C GLU A 222 -10.78 -2.86 -4.18
N TYR A 223 -11.00 -4.15 -4.41
CA TYR A 223 -11.92 -4.64 -5.44
C TYR A 223 -13.37 -4.18 -5.18
N MET A 224 -13.88 -4.37 -3.97
CA MET A 224 -15.21 -3.87 -3.59
C MET A 224 -15.32 -2.35 -3.72
N ARG A 225 -14.26 -1.62 -3.35
CA ARG A 225 -14.19 -0.17 -3.53
C ARG A 225 -14.22 0.23 -5.00
N TRP A 226 -13.46 -0.47 -5.85
CA TRP A 226 -13.42 -0.25 -7.29
C TRP A 226 -14.80 -0.49 -7.92
N LEU A 227 -15.48 -1.58 -7.58
CA LEU A 227 -16.86 -1.85 -8.03
C LEU A 227 -17.81 -0.71 -7.64
N SER A 228 -17.70 -0.21 -6.41
CA SER A 228 -18.50 0.90 -5.89
C SER A 228 -18.24 2.20 -6.69
N GLN A 229 -16.97 2.52 -6.95
CA GLN A 229 -16.59 3.71 -7.71
C GLN A 229 -17.03 3.62 -9.17
N LEU A 230 -16.82 2.47 -9.83
CA LEU A 230 -17.32 2.23 -11.18
C LEU A 230 -18.83 2.38 -11.25
N LYS A 231 -19.55 1.84 -10.27
CA LYS A 231 -21.00 1.98 -10.19
C LYS A 231 -21.41 3.45 -10.09
N ALA A 232 -20.71 4.26 -9.29
CA ALA A 232 -20.97 5.69 -9.16
C ALA A 232 -20.71 6.44 -10.47
N VAL A 233 -19.64 6.10 -11.20
CA VAL A 233 -19.31 6.72 -12.50
C VAL A 233 -20.31 6.31 -13.59
N VAL A 234 -20.65 5.02 -13.70
CA VAL A 234 -21.54 4.49 -14.74
C VAL A 234 -23.02 4.80 -14.44
N GLY A 235 -23.39 4.78 -13.17
CA GLY A 235 -24.72 5.21 -12.69
C GLY A 235 -24.86 6.72 -12.60
N GLY A 236 -23.78 7.46 -12.88
CA GLY A 236 -23.67 8.90 -12.68
C GLY A 236 -24.65 9.71 -13.52
N ASN A 237 -25.63 10.26 -12.80
CA ASN A 237 -25.83 11.70 -12.70
C ASN A 237 -24.72 12.34 -11.88
#